data_AF-A0A7C8AHQ6-F1
#
_entry.id   AF-A0A7C8AHQ6-F1
#
_cell.length_a   1.000
_cell.length_b   1.000
_cell.length_c   1.000
_cell.angle_alpha   90.00
_cell.angle_beta   90.00
_cell.angle_gamma   90.00
#
_symmetry.space_group_name_H-M   'P 1'
#
loop_
_entity.id
_entity.type
_entity.pdbx_description
1 polymer ?
#
loop_
_entity_poly.entity_id
_entity_poly.type
_entity_poly.pdbx_seq_one_letter_code
_entity_poly.pdbx_strand_id
1 'polypeptide(L)'
;MKNGKSHTIQRRDFLKLAAVGTGALLTGSCGCLKNEMRSARRRSIDGKRILTFNSCIRVNQIEATRTRTLGIDEYDRHTPKNIKALRQALADGWPEARMTWAMSWQALHDQRDNYKKARRLVRHFHDTYNDDVTFIPGGFFANMYNTREQVNRDIHEALERVSEMMGGNFRSKCLIAGFLSSANQHYLAQQEDIHVAQGTIWSQYAIDNGDGDGSICYPYYPSKEHFCKPAQNATDFIDCVNLDGWTVDFL
;
A
#
# COMPACT_ATOMS: atom_id res chain seq x y z
N MET A 1 30.89 41.07 22.69
CA MET A 1 29.93 40.42 21.76
C MET A 1 30.31 38.94 21.69
N LYS A 2 29.49 38.06 22.29
CA LYS A 2 29.79 36.62 22.43
C LYS A 2 29.23 35.85 21.22
N ASN A 3 30.10 35.11 20.55
CA ASN A 3 29.78 34.20 19.45
C ASN A 3 28.87 33.06 19.92
N GLY A 4 27.66 32.97 19.36
CA GLY A 4 26.76 31.83 19.51
C GLY A 4 27.19 30.68 18.60
N LYS A 5 27.48 29.52 19.19
CA LYS A 5 27.71 28.28 18.44
C LYS A 5 26.36 27.68 18.05
N SER A 6 26.16 27.47 16.75
CA SER A 6 25.05 26.68 16.20
C SER A 6 25.21 25.21 16.64
N HIS A 7 24.20 24.67 17.32
CA HIS A 7 24.14 23.25 17.67
C HIS A 7 23.45 22.49 16.53
N THR A 8 24.25 21.95 15.60
CA THR A 8 23.79 21.00 14.60
C THR A 8 23.63 19.63 15.27
N ILE A 9 22.39 19.15 15.42
CA ILE A 9 22.09 17.81 15.94
C ILE A 9 22.60 16.78 14.94
N GLN A 10 23.50 15.88 15.35
CA GLN A 10 24.01 14.84 14.48
C GLN A 10 23.05 13.65 14.40
N ARG A 11 23.09 12.93 13.26
CA ARG A 11 22.22 11.77 12.93
C ARG A 11 22.18 10.67 14.01
N ARG A 12 23.22 10.55 14.84
CA ARG A 12 23.30 9.60 15.96
C ARG A 12 22.51 10.06 17.19
N ASP A 13 22.30 11.36 17.36
CA ASP A 13 21.51 11.92 18.47
C ASP A 13 20.01 11.78 18.23
N PHE A 14 19.57 11.81 16.96
CA PHE A 14 18.19 11.55 16.56
C PHE A 14 17.74 10.11 16.88
N LEU A 15 18.60 9.12 16.62
CA LEU A 15 18.31 7.71 16.95
C LEU A 15 18.21 7.46 18.46
N LYS A 16 18.90 8.26 19.28
CA LYS A 16 18.79 8.20 20.75
C LYS A 16 17.52 8.89 21.25
N LEU A 17 17.10 10.00 20.64
CA LEU A 17 15.88 10.70 21.05
C LEU A 17 14.61 9.87 20.77
N ALA A 18 14.58 9.09 19.69
CA ALA A 18 13.49 8.17 19.40
C ALA A 18 13.39 6.98 20.39
N ALA A 19 14.47 6.68 21.12
CA ALA A 19 14.56 5.55 22.05
C ALA A 19 14.32 5.93 23.53
N VAL A 20 14.24 7.23 23.88
CA VAL A 20 14.15 7.71 25.28
C VAL A 20 12.75 8.21 25.67
N GLY A 21 11.75 8.09 24.79
CA GLY A 21 10.35 8.43 25.09
C GLY A 21 9.61 7.42 26.01
N THR A 22 10.29 6.80 26.96
CA THR A 22 9.69 5.87 27.95
C THR A 22 10.29 6.17 29.32
N GLY A 23 9.76 7.20 29.99
CA GLY A 23 10.18 7.49 31.36
C GLY A 23 9.68 8.83 31.88
N ALA A 24 8.82 8.74 32.90
CA ALA A 24 8.36 9.81 33.80
C ALA A 24 7.26 10.75 33.29
N LEU A 25 6.03 10.50 33.77
CA LEU A 25 5.31 11.42 34.68
C LEU A 25 4.08 10.69 35.26
N LEU A 26 4.22 10.23 36.50
CA LEU A 26 3.11 9.79 37.36
C LEU A 26 2.89 10.88 38.41
N THR A 27 1.83 11.68 38.27
CA THR A 27 1.10 12.27 39.41
C THR A 27 -0.33 12.62 39.00
N GLY A 28 -1.28 11.81 39.48
CA GLY A 28 -2.67 12.10 39.83
C GLY A 28 -3.50 13.14 39.05
N SER A 29 -4.54 12.65 38.36
CA SER A 29 -5.91 13.12 38.57
C SER A 29 -6.89 12.10 38.01
N CYS A 30 -7.97 11.89 38.76
CA CYS A 30 -9.07 10.99 38.50
C CYS A 30 -9.88 11.46 37.26
N GLY A 31 -10.31 10.51 36.44
CA GLY A 31 -11.39 10.70 35.46
C GLY A 31 -10.94 10.86 34.00
N CYS A 32 -11.64 10.12 33.14
CA CYS A 32 -11.64 10.15 31.68
C CYS A 32 -10.58 9.34 30.93
N LEU A 33 -11.11 8.60 29.94
CA LEU A 33 -10.44 7.89 28.85
C LEU A 33 -9.92 6.48 29.17
N LYS A 34 -10.88 5.54 29.24
CA LYS A 34 -10.68 4.18 28.72
C LYS A 34 -10.42 4.26 27.20
N ASN A 35 -9.25 4.77 26.81
CA ASN A 35 -8.66 4.39 25.53
C ASN A 35 -7.87 3.12 25.81
N GLU A 36 -8.56 1.98 25.75
CA GLU A 36 -7.89 0.71 25.57
C GLU A 36 -7.14 0.78 24.24
N MET A 37 -5.86 1.14 24.33
CA MET A 37 -4.85 0.77 23.36
C MET A 37 -4.96 -0.74 23.20
N ARG A 38 -5.69 -1.18 22.18
CA ARG A 38 -5.53 -2.52 21.59
C ARG A 38 -4.08 -2.60 21.13
N SER A 39 -3.22 -3.06 22.04
CA SER A 39 -1.88 -3.54 21.77
C SER A 39 -2.04 -4.78 20.89
N ALA A 40 -2.21 -4.56 19.59
CA ALA A 40 -1.86 -5.56 18.61
C ALA A 40 -0.38 -5.83 18.83
N ARG A 41 -0.07 -6.96 19.47
CA ARG A 41 1.29 -7.42 19.77
C ARG A 41 2.15 -7.23 18.51
N ARG A 42 2.97 -6.17 18.46
CA ARG A 42 3.82 -5.84 17.31
C ARG A 42 4.76 -7.02 17.13
N ARG A 43 4.46 -7.90 16.17
CA ARG A 43 5.31 -9.04 15.84
C ARG A 43 6.55 -8.46 15.19
N SER A 44 7.71 -8.60 15.84
CA SER A 44 8.97 -8.14 15.25
C SER A 44 9.19 -8.78 13.87
N ILE A 45 9.76 -8.01 12.95
CA ILE A 45 10.22 -8.46 11.63
C ILE A 45 11.64 -9.02 11.69
N ASP A 46 12.36 -8.80 12.79
CA ASP A 46 13.76 -9.19 12.94
C ASP A 46 13.93 -10.71 12.81
N GLY A 47 14.92 -11.12 12.01
CA GLY A 47 15.23 -12.52 11.77
C GLY A 47 14.22 -13.29 10.92
N LYS A 48 13.16 -12.64 10.41
CA LYS A 48 12.16 -13.29 9.56
C LYS A 48 12.49 -13.17 8.09
N ARG A 49 12.13 -14.20 7.33
CA ARG A 49 12.00 -14.15 5.88
C ARG A 49 10.53 -13.91 5.56
N ILE A 50 10.24 -12.87 4.80
CA ILE A 50 8.88 -12.43 4.51
C ILE A 50 8.73 -12.38 3.00
N LEU A 51 7.67 -13.01 2.50
CA LEU A 51 7.20 -12.89 1.13
C LEU A 51 5.80 -12.26 1.18
N THR A 52 5.62 -11.14 0.48
CA THR A 52 4.31 -10.56 0.23
C THR A 52 3.87 -10.96 -1.16
N PHE A 53 2.81 -11.77 -1.25
CA PHE A 53 2.26 -12.21 -2.53
C PHE A 53 0.99 -11.45 -2.85
N ASN A 54 0.93 -10.88 -4.05
CA ASN A 54 -0.15 -10.01 -4.48
C ASN A 54 -0.69 -10.53 -5.81
N SER A 55 -2.00 -10.39 -6.05
CA SER A 55 -2.57 -10.61 -7.37
C SER A 55 -3.53 -9.48 -7.75
N CYS A 56 -3.55 -9.15 -9.03
CA CYS A 56 -4.39 -8.09 -9.56
C CYS A 56 -5.60 -8.70 -10.29
N ILE A 57 -6.78 -8.13 -10.07
CA ILE A 57 -7.98 -8.39 -10.87
C ILE A 57 -8.32 -7.08 -11.56
N ARG A 58 -8.16 -7.05 -12.88
CA ARG A 58 -8.41 -5.87 -13.72
C ARG A 58 -9.21 -6.25 -14.96
N VAL A 59 -9.83 -5.26 -15.58
CA VAL A 59 -10.57 -5.44 -16.82
C VAL A 59 -9.68 -5.27 -18.03
N ASN A 60 -8.84 -4.25 -18.02
CA ASN A 60 -7.89 -3.99 -19.10
C ASN A 60 -6.46 -4.01 -18.58
N GLN A 61 -5.52 -4.33 -19.46
CA GLN A 61 -4.11 -4.48 -19.11
C GLN A 61 -3.56 -3.23 -18.38
N ILE A 62 -3.88 -2.03 -18.88
CA ILE A 62 -3.61 -0.76 -18.21
C ILE A 62 -4.91 0.07 -18.20
N GLU A 63 -5.43 0.33 -17.01
CA GLU A 63 -6.60 1.21 -16.81
C GLU A 63 -6.13 2.60 -16.40
N ALA A 64 -5.40 3.27 -17.30
CA ALA A 64 -4.70 4.54 -17.08
C ALA A 64 -5.51 5.56 -16.28
N THR A 65 -6.80 5.69 -16.58
CA THR A 65 -7.79 6.37 -15.74
C THR A 65 -9.06 5.52 -15.66
N ARG A 66 -10.07 5.96 -14.88
CA ARG A 66 -11.37 5.28 -14.83
C ARG A 66 -12.01 5.06 -16.19
N THR A 67 -11.80 6.00 -17.11
CA THR A 67 -12.46 6.05 -18.42
C THR A 67 -11.50 5.86 -19.59
N ARG A 68 -10.19 5.79 -19.33
CA ARG A 68 -9.16 5.59 -20.35
C ARG A 68 -8.42 4.29 -20.09
N THR A 69 -8.47 3.40 -21.08
CA THR A 69 -7.76 2.12 -21.08
C THR A 69 -6.68 2.11 -22.14
N LEU A 70 -5.62 1.36 -21.88
CA LEU A 70 -4.54 1.06 -22.81
C LEU A 70 -4.31 -0.45 -22.79
N GLY A 71 -4.10 -1.04 -23.96
CA GLY A 71 -3.99 -2.49 -24.12
C GLY A 71 -5.34 -3.16 -24.40
N ILE A 72 -5.48 -4.40 -23.93
CA ILE A 72 -6.61 -5.28 -24.28
C ILE A 72 -7.51 -5.58 -23.09
N ASP A 73 -8.77 -5.93 -23.39
CA ASP A 73 -9.71 -6.51 -22.42
C ASP A 73 -9.22 -7.91 -22.00
N GLU A 74 -9.11 -8.13 -20.70
CA GLU A 74 -8.61 -9.36 -20.08
C GLU A 74 -9.74 -10.20 -19.45
N TYR A 75 -11.00 -10.01 -19.87
CA TYR A 75 -12.17 -10.76 -19.39
C TYR A 75 -11.99 -12.28 -19.36
N ASP A 76 -11.42 -12.84 -20.44
CA ASP A 76 -11.21 -14.28 -20.59
C ASP A 76 -10.03 -14.80 -19.76
N ARG A 77 -9.18 -13.90 -19.23
CA ARG A 77 -8.09 -14.23 -18.31
C ARG A 77 -8.59 -14.26 -16.87
N HIS A 78 -9.51 -13.35 -16.50
CA HIS A 78 -10.04 -13.20 -15.14
C HIS A 78 -11.24 -14.11 -14.84
N THR A 79 -11.17 -15.38 -15.24
CA THR A 79 -12.24 -16.33 -14.96
C THR A 79 -12.24 -16.79 -13.50
N PRO A 80 -13.40 -17.16 -12.92
CA PRO A 80 -13.47 -17.77 -11.59
C PRO A 80 -12.60 -19.02 -11.44
N LYS A 81 -12.43 -19.79 -12.52
CA LYS A 81 -11.55 -20.97 -12.55
C LYS A 81 -10.10 -20.57 -12.33
N ASN A 82 -9.60 -19.57 -13.05
CA ASN A 82 -8.21 -19.11 -12.95
C ASN A 82 -7.93 -18.46 -11.59
N ILE A 83 -8.85 -17.64 -11.09
CA ILE A 83 -8.73 -16.99 -9.78
C ILE A 83 -8.63 -18.04 -8.66
N LYS A 84 -9.49 -19.07 -8.68
CA LYS A 84 -9.41 -20.18 -7.73
C LYS A 84 -8.12 -20.98 -7.88
N ALA A 85 -7.71 -21.28 -9.11
CA ALA A 85 -6.50 -22.05 -9.37
C ALA A 85 -5.26 -21.34 -8.81
N LEU A 86 -5.14 -20.01 -9.01
CA LEU A 86 -4.05 -19.23 -8.42
C LEU A 86 -4.07 -19.31 -6.88
N ARG A 87 -5.24 -19.09 -6.27
CA ARG A 87 -5.34 -19.12 -4.80
C ARG A 87 -5.04 -20.50 -4.23
N GLN A 88 -5.50 -21.54 -4.90
CA GLN A 88 -5.27 -22.93 -4.52
C GLN A 88 -3.79 -23.28 -4.63
N ALA A 89 -3.10 -22.89 -5.71
CA ALA A 89 -1.68 -23.12 -5.85
C ALA A 89 -0.86 -22.50 -4.70
N LEU A 90 -1.23 -21.30 -4.26
CA LEU A 90 -0.60 -20.69 -3.08
C LEU A 90 -0.88 -21.49 -1.80
N ALA A 91 -2.12 -21.95 -1.60
CA ALA A 91 -2.47 -22.77 -0.43
C ALA A 91 -1.75 -24.13 -0.43
N ASP A 92 -1.63 -24.77 -1.59
CA ASP A 92 -0.97 -26.07 -1.73
C ASP A 92 0.54 -25.97 -1.45
N GLY A 93 1.17 -24.91 -1.94
CA GLY A 93 2.59 -24.64 -1.68
C GLY A 93 2.86 -24.10 -0.27
N TRP A 94 1.92 -23.34 0.29
CA TRP A 94 2.05 -22.71 1.60
C TRP A 94 0.68 -22.56 2.30
N PRO A 95 0.23 -23.56 3.07
CA PRO A 95 -1.15 -23.63 3.60
C PRO A 95 -1.59 -22.44 4.47
N GLU A 96 -0.66 -21.87 5.24
CA GLU A 96 -0.94 -20.71 6.10
C GLU A 96 -0.71 -19.36 5.41
N ALA A 97 -0.28 -19.37 4.14
CA ALA A 97 0.01 -18.14 3.43
C ALA A 97 -1.28 -17.34 3.17
N ARG A 98 -1.09 -16.03 3.25
CA ARG A 98 -2.09 -15.01 2.95
C ARG A 98 -1.57 -14.21 1.77
N MET A 99 -2.49 -13.67 0.98
CA MET A 99 -2.13 -12.77 -0.11
C MET A 99 -3.02 -11.54 -0.15
N THR A 100 -2.59 -10.55 -0.93
CA THR A 100 -3.37 -9.33 -1.20
C THR A 100 -3.99 -9.40 -2.58
N TRP A 101 -5.31 -9.20 -2.67
CA TRP A 101 -6.03 -9.07 -3.92
C TRP A 101 -6.27 -7.58 -4.24
N ALA A 102 -5.61 -7.07 -5.27
CA ALA A 102 -5.81 -5.70 -5.72
C ALA A 102 -6.82 -5.67 -6.87
N MET A 103 -7.93 -4.95 -6.72
CA MET A 103 -8.95 -4.83 -7.74
C MET A 103 -8.88 -3.47 -8.42
N SER A 104 -8.95 -3.41 -9.74
CA SER A 104 -9.00 -2.15 -10.48
C SER A 104 -10.37 -1.47 -10.36
N TRP A 105 -10.45 -0.21 -10.77
CA TRP A 105 -11.71 0.55 -10.74
C TRP A 105 -12.76 -0.16 -11.59
N GLN A 106 -12.38 -0.60 -12.79
CA GLN A 106 -13.32 -1.29 -13.66
C GLN A 106 -13.69 -2.66 -13.08
N ALA A 107 -12.76 -3.42 -12.51
CA ALA A 107 -13.08 -4.73 -11.93
C ALA A 107 -14.04 -4.64 -10.73
N LEU A 108 -13.99 -3.54 -9.96
CA LEU A 108 -14.93 -3.27 -8.87
C LEU A 108 -16.36 -2.97 -9.37
N HIS A 109 -16.50 -2.44 -10.58
CA HIS A 109 -17.77 -1.97 -11.14
C HIS A 109 -18.33 -2.84 -12.27
N ASP A 110 -17.52 -3.70 -12.88
CA ASP A 110 -17.90 -4.50 -14.04
C ASP A 110 -19.03 -5.49 -13.69
N GLN A 111 -20.06 -5.50 -14.54
CA GLN A 111 -21.29 -6.26 -14.35
C GLN A 111 -21.32 -7.60 -15.08
N ARG A 112 -20.28 -7.92 -15.85
CA ARG A 112 -20.13 -9.22 -16.50
C ARG A 112 -19.88 -10.31 -15.46
N ASP A 113 -20.19 -11.53 -15.86
CA ASP A 113 -20.29 -12.68 -14.98
C ASP A 113 -18.99 -13.00 -14.24
N ASN A 114 -17.86 -12.93 -14.93
CA ASN A 114 -16.55 -13.22 -14.34
C ASN A 114 -16.23 -12.27 -13.18
N TYR A 115 -16.42 -10.96 -13.35
CA TYR A 115 -16.08 -9.98 -12.31
C TYR A 115 -17.06 -9.99 -11.14
N LYS A 116 -18.36 -10.22 -11.40
CA LYS A 116 -19.33 -10.48 -10.32
C LYS A 116 -18.92 -11.68 -9.46
N LYS A 117 -18.47 -12.77 -10.10
CA LYS A 117 -17.98 -13.97 -9.40
C LYS A 117 -16.64 -13.71 -8.72
N ALA A 118 -15.72 -12.97 -9.34
CA ALA A 118 -14.43 -12.59 -8.77
C ALA A 118 -14.58 -11.83 -7.45
N ARG A 119 -15.44 -10.82 -7.39
CA ARG A 119 -15.74 -10.05 -6.16
C ARG A 119 -16.25 -10.94 -5.02
N ARG A 120 -17.08 -11.93 -5.33
CA ARG A 120 -17.54 -12.92 -4.32
C ARG A 120 -16.41 -13.86 -3.88
N LEU A 121 -15.53 -14.25 -4.79
CA LEU A 121 -14.40 -15.13 -4.48
C LEU A 121 -13.37 -14.45 -3.57
N VAL A 122 -12.96 -13.21 -3.86
CA VAL A 122 -11.99 -12.51 -3.00
C VAL A 122 -12.52 -12.32 -1.58
N ARG A 123 -13.82 -12.04 -1.42
CA ARG A 123 -14.47 -12.02 -0.10
C ARG A 123 -14.40 -13.40 0.58
N HIS A 124 -14.76 -14.45 -0.14
CA HIS A 124 -14.65 -15.81 0.40
C HIS A 124 -13.21 -16.18 0.80
N PHE A 125 -12.21 -15.72 0.04
CA PHE A 125 -10.81 -15.94 0.37
C PHE A 125 -10.36 -15.14 1.60
N HIS A 126 -10.87 -13.92 1.79
CA HIS A 126 -10.68 -13.21 3.05
C HIS A 126 -11.26 -13.98 4.22
N ASP A 127 -12.51 -14.44 4.13
CA ASP A 127 -13.17 -15.18 5.21
C ASP A 127 -12.47 -16.51 5.53
N THR A 128 -11.90 -17.17 4.51
CA THR A 128 -11.28 -18.50 4.64
C THR A 128 -9.80 -18.45 5.00
N TYR A 129 -9.05 -17.56 4.35
CA TYR A 129 -7.59 -17.51 4.45
C TYR A 129 -7.05 -16.24 5.10
N ASN A 130 -7.91 -15.27 5.42
CA ASN A 130 -7.51 -13.95 5.90
C ASN A 130 -6.60 -13.21 4.91
N ASP A 131 -6.85 -13.42 3.60
CA ASP A 131 -6.30 -12.61 2.52
C ASP A 131 -6.75 -11.15 2.69
N ASP A 132 -5.91 -10.20 2.28
CA ASP A 132 -6.29 -8.78 2.23
C ASP A 132 -6.88 -8.43 0.85
N VAL A 133 -7.69 -7.38 0.81
CA VAL A 133 -8.30 -6.88 -0.44
C VAL A 133 -8.09 -5.38 -0.50
N THR A 134 -7.64 -4.88 -1.64
CA THR A 134 -7.37 -3.45 -1.83
C THR A 134 -7.60 -3.02 -3.28
N PHE A 135 -7.27 -1.77 -3.57
CA PHE A 135 -7.39 -1.12 -4.86
C PHE A 135 -6.06 -1.07 -5.61
N ILE A 136 -6.13 -1.18 -6.94
CA ILE A 136 -5.03 -0.86 -7.87
C ILE A 136 -5.43 0.30 -8.81
N PRO A 137 -4.94 1.53 -8.56
CA PRO A 137 -5.19 2.65 -9.44
C PRO A 137 -4.34 2.55 -10.72
N GLY A 138 -4.93 2.90 -11.87
CA GLY A 138 -4.14 3.13 -13.09
C GLY A 138 -3.52 1.88 -13.73
N GLY A 139 -3.78 0.68 -13.19
CA GLY A 139 -3.01 -0.52 -13.53
C GLY A 139 -1.50 -0.31 -13.35
N PHE A 140 -1.10 0.27 -12.21
CA PHE A 140 0.26 0.70 -11.83
C PHE A 140 0.67 2.12 -12.24
N PHE A 141 -0.05 2.77 -13.15
CA PHE A 141 0.43 4.00 -13.81
C PHE A 141 -0.39 5.26 -13.50
N ALA A 142 -1.16 5.26 -12.41
CA ALA A 142 -2.15 6.30 -12.13
C ALA A 142 -1.57 7.73 -12.16
N ASN A 143 -0.41 7.94 -11.55
CA ASN A 143 0.23 9.25 -11.48
C ASN A 143 0.83 9.75 -12.81
N MET A 144 0.93 8.90 -13.83
CA MET A 144 1.37 9.32 -15.17
C MET A 144 0.21 9.88 -16.01
N TYR A 145 -1.02 9.48 -15.70
CA TYR A 145 -2.19 9.80 -16.51
C TYR A 145 -3.24 10.66 -15.78
N ASN A 146 -3.07 10.89 -14.48
CA ASN A 146 -3.97 11.69 -13.65
C ASN A 146 -3.22 12.67 -12.76
N THR A 147 -3.93 13.72 -12.33
CA THR A 147 -3.43 14.62 -11.28
C THR A 147 -3.46 13.92 -9.91
N ARG A 148 -2.65 14.40 -8.97
CA ARG A 148 -2.59 13.86 -7.61
C ARG A 148 -3.95 13.92 -6.92
N GLU A 149 -4.71 14.99 -7.15
CA GLU A 149 -6.04 15.21 -6.56
C GLU A 149 -7.06 14.21 -7.12
N GLN A 150 -7.02 13.92 -8.42
CA GLN A 150 -7.87 12.89 -9.02
C GLN A 150 -7.49 11.50 -8.51
N VAL A 151 -6.19 11.20 -8.40
CA VAL A 151 -5.73 9.92 -7.83
C VAL A 151 -6.22 9.75 -6.38
N ASN A 152 -6.21 10.81 -5.56
CA ASN A 152 -6.78 10.75 -4.20
C ASN A 152 -8.28 10.43 -4.20
N ARG A 153 -9.07 11.08 -5.08
CA ARG A 153 -10.50 10.76 -5.23
C ARG A 153 -10.73 9.31 -5.67
N ASP A 154 -9.93 8.85 -6.63
CA ASP A 154 -9.98 7.46 -7.12
C ASP A 154 -9.67 6.45 -6.01
N ILE A 155 -8.65 6.75 -5.19
CA ILE A 155 -8.31 5.94 -4.03
C ILE A 155 -9.47 5.90 -3.04
N HIS A 156 -9.99 7.06 -2.63
CA HIS A 156 -11.05 7.16 -1.64
C HIS A 156 -12.29 6.36 -2.05
N GLU A 157 -12.83 6.65 -3.23
CA GLU A 157 -14.06 6.03 -3.72
C GLU A 157 -13.87 4.52 -3.99
N ALA A 158 -12.69 4.10 -4.46
CA ALA A 158 -12.41 2.69 -4.65
C ALA A 158 -12.27 1.93 -3.33
N LEU A 159 -11.64 2.53 -2.31
CA LEU A 159 -11.53 1.92 -0.98
C LEU A 159 -12.88 1.84 -0.28
N GLU A 160 -13.74 2.85 -0.44
CA GLU A 160 -15.14 2.78 -0.01
C GLU A 160 -15.85 1.61 -0.70
N ARG A 161 -15.70 1.49 -2.03
CA ARG A 161 -16.30 0.39 -2.80
C ARG A 161 -15.79 -1.00 -2.38
N VAL A 162 -14.50 -1.12 -2.07
CA VAL A 162 -13.92 -2.35 -1.50
C VAL A 162 -14.55 -2.64 -0.13
N SER A 163 -14.66 -1.63 0.73
CA SER A 163 -15.24 -1.76 2.07
C SER A 163 -16.71 -2.23 2.01
N GLU A 164 -17.51 -1.67 1.11
CA GLU A 164 -18.88 -2.13 0.86
C GLU A 164 -18.96 -3.59 0.39
N MET A 165 -18.09 -3.96 -0.55
CA MET A 165 -18.04 -5.31 -1.11
C MET A 165 -17.70 -6.36 -0.04
N MET A 166 -16.75 -6.03 0.84
CA MET A 166 -16.29 -6.91 1.91
C MET A 166 -17.25 -6.93 3.10
N GLY A 167 -17.87 -5.78 3.43
CA GLY A 167 -18.75 -5.62 4.58
C GLY A 167 -18.00 -5.66 5.92
N GLY A 168 -18.74 -5.69 7.04
CA GLY A 168 -18.16 -5.96 8.36
C GLY A 168 -17.11 -4.96 8.86
N ASN A 169 -17.21 -3.68 8.46
CA ASN A 169 -16.22 -2.63 8.73
C ASN A 169 -14.81 -2.96 8.21
N PHE A 170 -14.71 -3.78 7.17
CA PHE A 170 -13.45 -4.09 6.52
C PHE A 170 -12.73 -2.80 6.09
N ARG A 171 -11.41 -2.76 6.32
CA ARG A 171 -10.51 -1.72 5.82
C ARG A 171 -9.27 -2.39 5.25
N SER A 172 -8.90 -1.99 4.03
CA SER A 172 -7.63 -2.40 3.40
C SER A 172 -6.45 -1.99 4.28
N LYS A 173 -5.39 -2.80 4.35
CA LYS A 173 -4.20 -2.46 5.14
C LYS A 173 -3.11 -1.76 4.35
N CYS A 174 -3.17 -1.87 3.02
CA CYS A 174 -2.24 -1.27 2.10
C CYS A 174 -2.92 -0.82 0.82
N LEU A 175 -2.20 -0.08 -0.03
CA LEU A 175 -2.55 0.15 -1.44
C LEU A 175 -1.52 -0.50 -2.37
N ILE A 176 -1.94 -1.04 -3.51
CA ILE A 176 -1.03 -1.56 -4.56
C ILE A 176 -1.12 -0.64 -5.77
N ALA A 177 -0.11 0.20 -6.00
CA ALA A 177 -0.24 1.34 -6.91
C ALA A 177 0.80 1.45 -8.01
N GLY A 178 1.90 0.69 -7.98
CA GLY A 178 2.99 0.84 -8.95
C GLY A 178 3.76 2.12 -8.68
N PHE A 179 3.38 3.19 -9.37
CA PHE A 179 3.93 4.53 -9.21
C PHE A 179 2.98 5.43 -8.43
N LEU A 180 3.28 5.67 -7.15
CA LEU A 180 2.45 6.50 -6.29
C LEU A 180 3.21 7.71 -5.77
N SER A 181 2.76 8.91 -6.12
CA SER A 181 3.44 10.13 -5.71
C SER A 181 3.49 10.29 -4.18
N SER A 182 4.49 11.02 -3.68
CA SER A 182 4.63 11.32 -2.24
C SER A 182 3.39 12.01 -1.67
N ALA A 183 2.75 12.89 -2.44
CA ALA A 183 1.51 13.55 -2.04
C ALA A 183 0.34 12.57 -1.86
N ASN A 184 0.25 11.55 -2.73
CA ASN A 184 -0.78 10.51 -2.62
C ASN A 184 -0.49 9.55 -1.46
N GLN A 185 0.78 9.23 -1.20
CA GLN A 185 1.18 8.46 -0.01
C GLN A 185 0.92 9.22 1.29
N HIS A 186 1.11 10.54 1.28
CA HIS A 186 0.73 11.40 2.40
C HIS A 186 -0.79 11.43 2.62
N TYR A 187 -1.57 11.51 1.54
CA TYR A 187 -3.02 11.40 1.60
C TYR A 187 -3.48 10.06 2.20
N LEU A 188 -2.90 8.93 1.77
CA LEU A 188 -3.20 7.61 2.35
C LEU A 188 -3.02 7.59 3.87
N ALA A 189 -1.89 8.08 4.36
CA ALA A 189 -1.58 8.09 5.79
C ALA A 189 -2.50 9.02 6.59
N GLN A 190 -2.85 10.19 6.05
CA GLN A 190 -3.57 11.23 6.80
C GLN A 190 -5.09 11.15 6.68
N GLN A 191 -5.60 10.66 5.54
CA GLN A 191 -7.03 10.70 5.23
C GLN A 191 -7.63 9.29 5.19
N GLU A 192 -6.88 8.29 4.73
CA GLU A 192 -7.34 6.91 4.64
C GLU A 192 -6.89 6.02 5.80
N ASP A 193 -6.05 6.52 6.72
CA ASP A 193 -5.46 5.71 7.81
C ASP A 193 -4.76 4.44 7.28
N ILE A 194 -4.15 4.55 6.09
CA ILE A 194 -3.39 3.49 5.42
C ILE A 194 -1.92 3.90 5.39
N HIS A 195 -1.08 3.09 6.04
CA HIS A 195 0.33 3.39 6.28
C HIS A 195 1.29 2.51 5.48
N VAL A 196 0.81 1.83 4.45
CA VAL A 196 1.61 0.96 3.58
C VAL A 196 1.14 1.11 2.14
N ALA A 197 2.06 1.31 1.21
CA ALA A 197 1.78 1.26 -0.21
C ALA A 197 2.90 0.53 -0.96
N GLN A 198 2.53 -0.31 -1.91
CA GLN A 198 3.42 -0.61 -3.03
C GLN A 198 3.35 0.61 -3.96
N GLY A 199 4.29 1.54 -3.80
CA GLY A 199 4.29 2.87 -4.43
C GLY A 199 5.53 3.16 -5.25
N THR A 200 6.42 2.18 -5.42
CA THR A 200 7.52 2.21 -6.38
C THR A 200 7.62 0.88 -7.12
N ILE A 201 8.10 0.92 -8.37
CA ILE A 201 8.57 -0.25 -9.10
C ILE A 201 10.07 -0.07 -9.25
N TRP A 202 10.84 -0.74 -8.41
CA TRP A 202 12.28 -0.49 -8.30
C TRP A 202 13.00 -0.80 -9.61
N SER A 203 13.97 0.04 -9.98
CA SER A 203 14.79 -0.05 -11.21
C SER A 203 14.04 0.02 -12.55
N GLN A 204 12.72 0.20 -12.56
CA GLN A 204 12.00 0.41 -13.82
C GLN A 204 12.48 1.72 -14.45
N TYR A 205 13.02 1.63 -15.67
CA TYR A 205 13.50 2.77 -16.44
C TYR A 205 13.17 2.55 -17.93
N ALA A 206 12.56 3.56 -18.56
CA ALA A 206 12.17 3.54 -19.98
C ALA A 206 11.27 2.36 -20.41
N ILE A 207 10.54 1.75 -19.48
CA ILE A 207 9.49 0.75 -19.74
C ILE A 207 8.12 1.37 -19.45
N ASP A 208 7.18 1.22 -20.39
CA ASP A 208 5.81 1.73 -20.29
C ASP A 208 5.69 3.23 -19.92
N ASN A 209 6.74 4.00 -20.24
CA ASN A 209 6.91 5.42 -19.90
C ASN A 209 6.93 5.76 -18.40
N GLY A 210 7.14 4.74 -17.55
CA GLY A 210 7.34 4.89 -16.12
C GLY A 210 8.80 4.85 -15.72
N ASP A 211 9.11 5.52 -14.60
CA ASP A 211 10.45 5.53 -14.02
C ASP A 211 10.37 5.49 -12.49
N GLY A 212 10.95 4.43 -11.92
CA GLY A 212 11.06 4.18 -10.48
C GLY A 212 12.51 3.96 -10.05
N ASP A 213 13.46 4.18 -10.97
CA ASP A 213 14.88 4.12 -10.68
C ASP A 213 15.28 5.22 -9.68
N GLY A 214 16.36 4.98 -8.94
CA GLY A 214 16.83 5.84 -7.86
C GLY A 214 16.05 5.72 -6.54
N SER A 215 15.04 4.86 -6.45
CA SER A 215 14.39 4.50 -5.18
C SER A 215 15.17 3.42 -4.40
N ILE A 216 14.76 3.14 -3.16
CA ILE A 216 15.29 2.03 -2.36
C ILE A 216 14.46 0.77 -2.62
N CYS A 217 15.09 -0.37 -2.89
CA CYS A 217 14.43 -1.66 -3.16
C CYS A 217 13.81 -2.33 -1.92
N TYR A 218 14.26 -1.92 -0.72
CA TYR A 218 13.72 -2.35 0.57
C TYR A 218 12.78 -1.29 1.17
N PRO A 219 11.91 -1.64 2.14
CA PRO A 219 10.94 -0.73 2.71
C PRO A 219 11.55 0.58 3.25
N TYR A 220 10.92 1.71 2.96
CA TYR A 220 11.33 3.03 3.49
C TYR A 220 10.14 3.98 3.63
N TYR A 221 10.29 5.02 4.45
CA TYR A 221 9.34 6.14 4.49
C TYR A 221 9.74 7.20 3.46
N PRO A 222 8.89 7.57 2.51
CA PRO A 222 9.23 8.53 1.48
C PRO A 222 9.23 9.97 2.02
N SER A 223 9.95 10.83 1.33
CA SER A 223 9.98 12.27 1.56
C SER A 223 8.78 12.94 0.89
N LYS A 224 8.27 14.01 1.49
CA LYS A 224 7.29 14.90 0.85
C LYS A 224 7.77 15.44 -0.50
N GLU A 225 9.08 15.56 -0.70
CA GLU A 225 9.66 16.05 -1.96
C GLU A 225 9.47 15.09 -3.14
N HIS A 226 9.69 13.78 -2.95
CA HIS A 226 9.62 12.79 -4.02
C HIS A 226 9.43 11.38 -3.48
N PHE A 227 8.65 10.54 -4.17
CA PHE A 227 8.35 9.18 -3.70
C PHE A 227 9.57 8.24 -3.70
N CYS A 228 10.53 8.41 -4.64
CA CYS A 228 11.81 7.68 -4.63
C CYS A 228 12.77 8.14 -3.51
N LYS A 229 12.59 9.33 -2.95
CA LYS A 229 13.49 9.89 -1.94
C LYS A 229 13.05 9.45 -0.55
N PRO A 230 13.93 8.88 0.30
CA PRO A 230 13.61 8.66 1.70
C PRO A 230 13.50 9.98 2.47
N ALA A 231 12.59 10.05 3.43
CA ALA A 231 12.50 11.20 4.34
C ALA A 231 13.82 11.43 5.07
N GLN A 232 14.26 12.69 5.15
CA GLN A 232 15.53 13.06 5.80
C GLN A 232 15.35 13.52 7.24
N ASN A 233 14.16 14.03 7.58
CA ASN A 233 13.83 14.55 8.90
C ASN A 233 12.30 14.54 9.13
N ALA A 234 11.86 15.05 10.28
CA ALA A 234 10.44 15.07 10.64
C ALA A 234 9.59 15.98 9.73
N THR A 235 10.17 17.01 9.14
CA THR A 235 9.43 17.99 8.32
C THR A 235 8.99 17.38 6.99
N ASP A 236 9.84 16.54 6.38
CA ASP A 236 9.56 15.86 5.12
C ASP A 236 9.08 14.42 5.28
N PHE A 237 8.87 13.94 6.51
CA PHE A 237 8.38 12.60 6.80
C PHE A 237 6.93 12.38 6.33
N ILE A 238 6.68 11.19 5.77
CA ILE A 238 5.35 10.65 5.48
C ILE A 238 5.24 9.31 6.19
N ASP A 239 4.21 9.14 7.03
CA ASP A 239 3.92 7.89 7.74
C ASP A 239 3.23 6.86 6.84
N CYS A 240 3.89 6.52 5.73
CA CYS A 240 3.45 5.47 4.82
C CYS A 240 4.69 4.73 4.33
N VAL A 241 4.81 3.44 4.65
CA VAL A 241 5.92 2.63 4.18
C VAL A 241 5.74 2.38 2.68
N ASN A 242 6.72 2.85 1.90
CA ASN A 242 6.80 2.59 0.47
C ASN A 242 7.52 1.25 0.25
N LEU A 243 6.86 0.35 -0.47
CA LEU A 243 7.34 -0.98 -0.83
C LEU A 243 7.54 -1.08 -2.33
N ASP A 244 8.53 -1.89 -2.71
CA ASP A 244 8.65 -2.39 -4.08
C ASP A 244 7.57 -3.46 -4.38
N GLY A 245 7.34 -3.72 -5.68
CA GLY A 245 6.37 -4.70 -6.16
C GLY A 245 6.97 -6.04 -6.59
N TRP A 246 8.19 -6.04 -7.12
CA TRP A 246 8.84 -7.24 -7.68
C TRP A 246 10.32 -7.25 -7.40
N THR A 247 10.76 -8.16 -6.53
CA THR A 247 12.18 -8.37 -6.30
C THR A 247 12.89 -8.78 -7.59
N VAL A 248 13.94 -8.05 -7.95
CA VAL A 248 14.74 -8.32 -9.15
C VAL A 248 16.05 -9.01 -8.81
N ASP A 249 16.64 -9.64 -9.83
CA ASP A 249 18.07 -9.94 -9.83
C ASP A 249 18.85 -8.64 -10.08
N PHE A 250 19.92 -8.41 -9.34
CA PHE A 250 20.72 -7.18 -9.46
C PHE A 250 21.79 -7.26 -10.57
N LEU A 251 22.07 -8.46 -11.09
CA LEU A 251 23.11 -8.73 -12.11
C LEU A 251 22.55 -8.61 -13.53
#